data_AF-A0A7H8KVS4-F1
#
_entry.id   AF-A0A7H8KVS4-F1
#
_cell.length_a   1.000
_cell.length_b   1.000
_cell.length_c   1.000
_cell.angle_alpha   90.00
_cell.angle_beta   90.00
_cell.angle_gamma   90.00
#
_symmetry.space_group_name_H-M   'P 1'
#
loop_
_entity.id
_entity.type
_entity.pdbx_description
1 polymer ?
#
loop_
_entity_poly.entity_id
_entity_poly.type
_entity_poly.pdbx_seq_one_letter_code
_entity_poly.pdbx_strand_id
1 'polypeptide(L)'
;MTTNWTGVRARVTALRPHRGRAFGSGRHGFALADPLTESQLRDAERYLGVTLPAEYRTFLAEVGAGGAGPDYGLFPLAATPDGWGWPGQYDDEPADLAAEFLSVTERERLDAEHSAREPREADFADPEAHLAAFRAWDDEWETLRRRMTAGSVQIGEQGCGYSSWLVVSGPHRGSVWEDGFAADALMSQLAPDFRTWYLDWLARAEVESRGRR
;
A
#
# COMPACT_ATOMS: atom_id res chain seq x y z
N MET A 1 1.21 7.77 23.24
CA MET A 1 1.94 6.50 23.38
C MET A 1 3.16 6.60 22.49
N THR A 2 4.37 6.47 23.04
CA THR A 2 5.59 6.44 22.24
C THR A 2 5.68 5.08 21.57
N THR A 3 5.40 5.06 20.28
CA THR A 3 5.70 3.92 19.41
C THR A 3 7.19 3.58 19.53
N ASN A 4 7.53 2.37 19.96
CA ASN A 4 8.93 1.99 20.15
C ASN A 4 9.42 1.10 19.00
N TRP A 5 10.32 1.64 18.16
CA TRP A 5 11.03 0.95 17.08
C TRP A 5 12.48 0.57 17.45
N THR A 6 12.84 0.67 18.73
CA THR A 6 14.20 0.44 19.22
C THR A 6 14.75 -0.89 18.70
N GLY A 7 15.92 -0.82 18.06
CA GLY A 7 16.64 -2.00 17.57
C GLY A 7 16.08 -2.63 16.30
N VAL A 8 14.94 -2.16 15.76
CA VAL A 8 14.33 -2.75 14.54
C VAL A 8 15.24 -2.59 13.33
N ARG A 9 15.81 -1.40 13.09
CA ARG A 9 16.79 -1.19 12.00
C ARG A 9 17.99 -2.14 12.10
N ALA A 10 18.50 -2.34 13.31
CA ALA A 10 19.63 -3.23 13.57
C ALA A 10 19.26 -4.69 13.29
N ARG A 11 18.07 -5.13 13.74
CA ARG A 11 17.53 -6.48 13.47
C ARG A 11 17.38 -6.74 11.97
N VAL A 12 16.77 -5.83 11.23
CA VAL A 12 16.63 -5.94 9.76
C VAL A 12 18.01 -6.02 9.10
N THR A 13 18.93 -5.12 9.46
CA THR A 13 20.28 -5.08 8.88
C THR A 13 21.07 -6.36 9.18
N ALA A 14 20.88 -6.97 10.34
CA ALA A 14 21.51 -8.24 10.71
C ALA A 14 21.08 -9.42 9.82
N LEU A 15 19.96 -9.31 9.10
CA LEU A 15 19.50 -10.35 8.16
C LEU A 15 20.17 -10.27 6.78
N ARG A 16 20.89 -9.19 6.44
CA ARG A 16 21.56 -9.03 5.13
C ARG A 16 22.44 -10.22 4.68
N PRO A 17 23.22 -10.88 5.56
CA PRO A 17 23.97 -12.08 5.19
C PRO A 17 23.09 -13.26 4.77
N HIS A 18 21.81 -13.25 5.13
CA HIS A 18 20.81 -14.29 4.86
C HIS A 18 19.87 -13.94 3.69
N ARG A 19 20.22 -12.95 2.85
CA ARG A 19 19.44 -12.59 1.65
C ARG A 19 19.09 -13.82 0.81
N GLY A 20 17.86 -13.86 0.31
CA GLY A 20 17.34 -14.97 -0.50
C GLY A 20 16.81 -16.16 0.32
N ARG A 21 16.89 -16.13 1.66
CA ARG A 21 16.29 -17.18 2.51
C ARG A 21 14.87 -16.88 2.94
N ALA A 22 14.51 -15.60 3.06
CA ALA A 22 13.15 -15.16 3.34
C ALA A 22 12.45 -14.75 2.03
N PHE A 23 11.12 -14.89 1.97
CA PHE A 23 10.36 -14.45 0.79
C PHE A 23 10.62 -12.97 0.48
N GLY A 24 10.76 -12.65 -0.80
CA GLY A 24 11.04 -11.29 -1.31
C GLY A 24 12.40 -10.67 -0.94
N SER A 25 13.14 -11.26 0.02
CA SER A 25 14.48 -10.77 0.44
C SER A 25 15.56 -10.82 -0.64
N GLY A 26 15.33 -11.54 -1.73
CA GLY A 26 16.18 -11.47 -2.92
C GLY A 26 16.11 -10.10 -3.63
N ARG A 27 14.96 -9.41 -3.57
CA ARG A 27 14.72 -8.11 -4.21
C ARG A 27 15.22 -6.96 -3.33
N HIS A 28 14.74 -6.88 -2.08
CA HIS A 28 15.11 -5.77 -1.19
C HIS A 28 16.42 -6.01 -0.41
N GLY A 29 16.94 -7.25 -0.35
CA GLY A 29 18.26 -7.56 0.23
C GLY A 29 18.44 -7.19 1.70
N PHE A 30 17.35 -7.03 2.45
CA PHE A 30 17.31 -6.40 3.78
C PHE A 30 17.98 -5.02 3.85
N ALA A 31 18.01 -4.28 2.73
CA ALA A 31 18.50 -2.91 2.66
C ALA A 31 17.39 -1.92 3.00
N LEU A 32 17.61 -1.09 4.02
CA LEU A 32 16.72 0.02 4.38
C LEU A 32 17.26 1.32 3.79
N ALA A 33 16.35 2.18 3.33
CA ALA A 33 16.68 3.58 3.07
C ALA A 33 17.09 4.28 4.37
N ASP A 34 17.78 5.42 4.25
CA ASP A 34 18.12 6.21 5.43
C ASP A 34 16.87 6.79 6.08
N PRO A 35 16.84 6.91 7.43
CA PRO A 35 15.71 7.51 8.10
C PRO A 35 15.55 9.00 7.75
N LEU A 36 14.31 9.47 7.71
CA LEU A 36 14.00 10.86 7.47
C LEU A 36 14.17 11.68 8.74
N THR A 37 14.71 12.89 8.59
CA THR A 37 14.74 13.88 9.68
C THR A 37 13.35 14.41 9.96
N GLU A 38 13.16 14.92 11.16
CA GLU A 38 11.91 15.56 11.58
C GLU A 38 11.55 16.79 10.71
N SER A 39 12.53 17.50 10.14
CA SER A 39 12.25 18.56 9.14
C SER A 39 11.73 17.98 7.82
N GLN A 40 12.37 16.92 7.31
CA GLN A 40 11.92 16.25 6.09
C GLN A 40 10.51 15.67 6.22
N LEU A 41 10.20 15.07 7.38
CA LEU A 41 8.85 14.56 7.64
C LEU A 41 7.80 15.66 7.61
N ARG A 42 8.06 16.81 8.25
CA ARG A 42 7.14 17.95 8.19
C ARG A 42 6.99 18.52 6.79
N ASP A 43 8.07 18.57 6.03
CA ASP A 43 8.04 19.06 4.65
C ASP A 43 7.24 18.11 3.76
N ALA A 44 7.41 16.79 3.95
CA ALA A 44 6.62 15.76 3.28
C ALA A 44 5.13 15.86 3.64
N GLU A 45 4.79 15.89 4.93
CA GLU A 45 3.40 16.01 5.40
C GLU A 45 2.73 17.29 4.87
N ARG A 46 3.47 18.40 4.79
CA ARG A 46 2.98 19.65 4.20
C ARG A 46 2.72 19.51 2.70
N TYR A 47 3.67 18.91 1.97
CA TYR A 47 3.54 18.71 0.53
C TYR A 47 2.36 17.79 0.19
N LEU A 48 2.22 16.69 0.94
CA LEU A 48 1.18 15.68 0.76
C LEU A 48 -0.20 16.13 1.25
N GLY A 49 -0.28 17.25 1.99
CA GLY A 49 -1.54 17.77 2.53
C GLY A 49 -2.14 16.94 3.67
N VAL A 50 -1.40 15.97 4.20
CA VAL A 50 -1.84 15.05 5.26
C VAL A 50 -0.75 14.82 6.29
N THR A 51 -1.15 14.63 7.54
CA THR A 51 -0.25 14.07 8.56
C THR A 51 -0.16 12.57 8.40
N LEU A 52 1.04 12.00 8.52
CA LEU A 52 1.27 10.55 8.39
C LEU A 52 0.85 9.81 9.66
N PRO A 53 0.34 8.56 9.57
CA PRO A 53 0.04 7.74 10.74
C PRO A 53 1.21 7.66 11.72
N ALA A 54 0.96 7.81 13.02
CA ALA A 54 2.02 7.99 14.02
C ALA A 54 3.07 6.86 13.99
N GLU A 55 2.59 5.62 13.85
CA GLU A 55 3.43 4.41 13.73
C GLU A 55 4.31 4.46 12.47
N TYR A 56 3.76 4.86 11.32
CA TYR A 56 4.50 4.99 10.07
C TYR A 56 5.47 6.16 10.10
N ARG A 57 5.05 7.32 10.62
CA ARG A 57 5.88 8.52 10.77
C ARG A 57 7.11 8.24 11.65
N THR A 58 6.93 7.55 12.76
CA THR A 58 8.04 7.15 13.66
C THR A 58 8.92 6.08 13.02
N PHE A 59 8.35 5.14 12.25
CA PHE A 59 9.13 4.18 11.46
C PHE A 59 10.06 4.87 10.47
N LEU A 60 9.55 5.86 9.72
CA LEU A 60 10.34 6.64 8.76
C LEU A 60 11.50 7.39 9.44
N ALA A 61 11.32 7.83 10.69
CA ALA A 61 12.33 8.55 11.47
C ALA A 61 13.38 7.64 12.14
N GLU A 62 13.00 6.42 12.56
CA GLU A 62 13.84 5.55 13.40
C GLU A 62 14.39 4.34 12.65
N VAL A 63 13.62 3.79 11.70
CA VAL A 63 13.95 2.54 11.00
C VAL A 63 14.48 2.81 9.60
N GLY A 64 13.77 3.61 8.80
CA GLY A 64 14.19 3.97 7.45
C GLY A 64 13.03 4.51 6.61
N ALA A 65 13.35 5.32 5.59
CA ALA A 65 12.34 5.91 4.72
C ALA A 65 11.57 4.89 3.83
N GLY A 66 11.99 3.62 3.82
CA GLY A 66 11.48 2.51 3.02
C GLY A 66 12.55 1.44 2.82
N GLY A 67 12.43 0.63 1.77
CA GLY A 67 13.36 -0.46 1.46
C GLY A 67 12.90 -1.78 2.06
N ALA A 68 13.70 -2.40 2.92
CA ALA A 68 13.38 -3.72 3.46
C ALA A 68 12.08 -3.73 4.27
N GLY A 69 11.21 -4.69 3.93
CA GLY A 69 9.90 -4.87 4.53
C GLY A 69 9.21 -6.10 3.95
N PRO A 70 7.92 -6.30 4.26
CA PRO A 70 7.09 -7.35 3.71
C PRO A 70 7.27 -7.53 2.20
N ASP A 71 7.27 -8.79 1.78
CA ASP A 71 7.35 -9.19 0.37
C ASP A 71 8.52 -8.51 -0.35
N TYR A 72 8.24 -7.70 -1.37
CA TYR A 72 9.30 -7.03 -2.15
C TYR A 72 9.85 -5.76 -1.52
N GLY A 73 9.40 -5.43 -0.32
CA GLY A 73 9.82 -4.25 0.43
C GLY A 73 8.87 -3.07 0.27
N LEU A 74 9.23 -2.00 0.97
CA LEU A 74 8.50 -0.75 1.02
C LEU A 74 9.04 0.24 0.00
N PHE A 75 8.13 0.95 -0.67
CA PHE A 75 8.49 2.12 -1.46
C PHE A 75 9.06 3.20 -0.53
N PRO A 76 10.20 3.81 -0.87
CA PRO A 76 10.79 4.86 -0.06
C PRO A 76 9.97 6.15 -0.18
N LEU A 77 9.60 6.78 0.94
CA LEU A 77 9.12 8.16 0.92
C LEU A 77 10.33 9.08 0.68
N ALA A 78 10.32 9.79 -0.44
CA ALA A 78 11.44 10.61 -0.87
C ALA A 78 10.99 11.93 -1.50
N ALA A 79 11.87 12.92 -1.44
CA ALA A 79 11.76 14.13 -2.25
C ALA A 79 12.28 13.84 -3.65
N THR A 80 11.47 14.13 -4.66
CA THR A 80 11.76 14.04 -6.10
C THR A 80 11.74 15.45 -6.71
N PRO A 81 12.15 15.62 -7.98
CA PRO A 81 11.99 16.90 -8.69
C PRO A 81 10.53 17.40 -8.72
N ASP A 82 9.57 16.49 -8.69
CA ASP A 82 8.13 16.76 -8.72
C ASP A 82 7.51 16.85 -7.31
N GLY A 83 8.33 16.88 -6.25
CA GLY A 83 7.89 17.03 -4.86
C GLY A 83 8.03 15.76 -4.02
N TRP A 84 7.30 15.66 -2.91
CA TRP A 84 7.37 14.48 -2.03
C TRP A 84 6.41 13.39 -2.50
N GLY A 85 6.89 12.14 -2.49
CA GLY A 85 6.07 10.98 -2.82
C GLY A 85 6.81 9.66 -2.62
N TRP A 86 6.26 8.60 -3.18
CA TRP A 86 6.80 7.24 -3.08
C TRP A 86 7.21 6.74 -4.47
N PRO A 87 8.42 7.09 -4.95
CA PRO A 87 8.89 6.61 -6.25
C PRO A 87 8.85 5.08 -6.33
N GLY A 88 8.29 4.57 -7.43
CA GLY A 88 8.12 3.15 -7.70
C GLY A 88 6.70 2.61 -7.51
N GLN A 89 5.76 3.42 -7.02
CA GLN A 89 4.33 3.10 -7.10
C GLN A 89 3.90 2.91 -8.56
N TYR A 90 2.99 1.96 -8.78
CA TYR A 90 2.46 1.69 -10.13
C TYR A 90 1.40 2.71 -10.55
N ASP A 91 0.69 3.29 -9.59
CA ASP A 91 -0.21 4.42 -9.78
C ASP A 91 0.57 5.73 -9.54
N ASP A 92 0.96 6.40 -10.62
CA ASP A 92 1.68 7.69 -10.56
C ASP A 92 0.84 8.84 -9.94
N GLU A 93 -0.46 8.63 -9.73
CA GLU A 93 -1.33 9.61 -9.10
C GLU A 93 -1.72 9.16 -7.69
N PRO A 94 -1.20 9.83 -6.64
CA PRO A 94 -1.65 9.53 -5.29
C PRO A 94 -3.16 9.76 -5.22
N ALA A 95 -3.89 8.71 -4.83
CA ALA A 95 -5.29 8.82 -4.47
C ALA A 95 -5.45 9.98 -3.48
N ASP A 96 -6.54 10.75 -3.56
CA ASP A 96 -6.78 11.92 -2.71
C ASP A 96 -6.53 11.55 -1.23
N LEU A 97 -5.34 11.89 -0.73
CA LEU A 97 -4.86 11.37 0.54
C LEU A 97 -5.67 11.96 1.70
N ALA A 98 -6.25 13.14 1.51
CA ALA A 98 -7.07 13.81 2.51
C ALA A 98 -8.52 13.30 2.51
N ALA A 99 -8.95 12.61 1.45
CA ALA A 99 -10.28 12.00 1.40
C ALA A 99 -10.45 10.90 2.45
N GLU A 100 -11.70 10.65 2.82
CA GLU A 100 -12.02 9.56 3.75
C GLU A 100 -11.85 8.20 3.09
N PHE A 101 -11.09 7.32 3.76
CA PHE A 101 -11.01 5.93 3.35
C PHE A 101 -12.33 5.21 3.64
N LEU A 102 -12.98 4.73 2.57
CA LEU A 102 -14.29 4.09 2.65
C LEU A 102 -14.27 2.85 3.56
N SER A 103 -15.44 2.56 4.14
CA SER A 103 -15.66 1.29 4.85
C SER A 103 -15.76 0.13 3.87
N VAL A 104 -15.61 -1.10 4.38
CA VAL A 104 -15.84 -2.33 3.58
C VAL A 104 -17.24 -2.32 2.98
N THR A 105 -18.26 -2.04 3.78
CA THR A 105 -19.66 -2.01 3.35
C THR A 105 -19.93 -0.98 2.26
N GLU A 106 -19.32 0.22 2.33
CA GLU A 106 -19.48 1.21 1.27
C GLU A 106 -18.78 0.78 -0.03
N ARG A 107 -17.61 0.14 0.04
CA ARG A 107 -16.96 -0.42 -1.15
C ARG A 107 -17.80 -1.53 -1.77
N GLU A 108 -18.31 -2.47 -0.97
CA GLU A 108 -19.19 -3.55 -1.43
C GLU A 108 -20.47 -3.01 -2.10
N ARG A 109 -21.07 -1.95 -1.54
CA ARG A 109 -22.23 -1.30 -2.14
C ARG A 109 -21.90 -0.70 -3.51
N LEU A 110 -20.81 0.06 -3.61
CA LEU A 110 -20.42 0.70 -4.87
C LEU A 110 -20.03 -0.32 -5.95
N ASP A 111 -19.35 -1.39 -5.55
CA ASP A 111 -19.02 -2.52 -6.42
C ASP A 111 -20.30 -3.18 -6.97
N ALA A 112 -21.25 -3.52 -6.09
CA ALA A 112 -22.53 -4.10 -6.49
C ALA A 112 -23.33 -3.17 -7.42
N GLU A 113 -23.32 -1.85 -7.17
CA GLU A 113 -23.97 -0.85 -8.02
C GLU A 113 -23.32 -0.72 -9.40
N HIS A 114 -22.01 -0.88 -9.50
CA HIS A 114 -21.29 -0.88 -10.76
C HIS A 114 -21.55 -2.18 -11.55
N SER A 115 -21.37 -3.33 -10.89
CA SER A 115 -21.59 -4.66 -11.48
C SER A 115 -23.04 -4.88 -11.94
N ALA A 116 -24.03 -4.33 -11.23
CA ALA A 116 -25.43 -4.42 -11.64
C ALA A 116 -25.74 -3.73 -12.98
N ARG A 117 -24.89 -2.79 -13.41
CA ARG A 117 -25.02 -2.02 -14.66
C ARG A 117 -24.23 -2.60 -15.82
N GLU A 118 -23.58 -3.75 -15.64
CA GLU A 118 -22.82 -4.42 -16.71
C GLU A 118 -23.72 -4.63 -17.95
N PRO A 119 -23.34 -4.09 -19.12
CA PRO A 119 -24.09 -4.28 -20.36
C PRO A 119 -24.11 -5.76 -20.76
N ARG A 120 -25.30 -6.35 -20.91
CA ARG A 120 -25.43 -7.74 -21.35
C ARG A 120 -25.61 -7.79 -22.86
N GLU A 121 -24.88 -8.66 -23.53
CA GLU A 121 -24.98 -8.86 -24.99
C GLU A 121 -26.43 -9.06 -25.47
N ALA A 122 -27.24 -9.78 -24.69
CA ALA A 122 -28.65 -10.05 -25.00
C ALA A 122 -29.56 -8.79 -25.04
N ASP A 123 -29.13 -7.68 -24.44
CA ASP A 123 -29.88 -6.41 -24.42
C ASP A 123 -29.62 -5.56 -25.68
N PHE A 124 -28.74 -5.99 -26.57
CA PHE A 124 -28.35 -5.25 -27.78
C PHE A 124 -28.61 -6.05 -29.06
N ALA A 125 -29.21 -5.38 -30.06
CA ALA A 125 -29.39 -5.97 -31.39
C ALA A 125 -28.13 -5.87 -32.27
N ASP A 126 -27.22 -4.95 -31.93
CA ASP A 126 -25.98 -4.67 -32.67
C ASP A 126 -24.76 -4.94 -31.77
N PRO A 127 -23.86 -5.87 -32.16
CA PRO A 127 -22.64 -6.15 -31.41
C PRO A 127 -21.71 -4.95 -31.23
N GLU A 128 -21.67 -4.00 -32.18
CA GLU A 128 -20.84 -2.80 -32.04
C GLU A 128 -21.38 -1.87 -30.95
N ALA A 129 -22.71 -1.70 -30.87
CA ALA A 129 -23.35 -0.97 -29.80
C ALA A 129 -23.12 -1.61 -28.41
N HIS A 130 -23.17 -2.94 -28.31
CA HIS A 130 -22.83 -3.66 -27.07
C HIS A 130 -21.37 -3.40 -26.67
N LEU A 131 -20.43 -3.53 -27.60
CA LEU A 131 -19.01 -3.30 -27.31
C LEU A 131 -18.74 -1.86 -26.86
N ALA A 132 -19.41 -0.87 -27.46
CA ALA A 132 -19.30 0.52 -27.06
C ALA A 132 -19.84 0.75 -25.63
N ALA A 133 -20.98 0.15 -25.29
CA ALA A 133 -21.54 0.23 -23.95
C ALA A 133 -20.65 -0.47 -22.91
N PHE A 134 -20.14 -1.66 -23.24
CA PHE A 134 -19.24 -2.42 -22.37
C PHE A 134 -17.96 -1.63 -22.07
N ARG A 135 -17.34 -1.02 -23.09
CA ARG A 135 -16.15 -0.16 -22.90
C ARG A 135 -16.43 1.04 -22.01
N ALA A 136 -17.55 1.71 -22.21
CA ALA A 136 -17.91 2.86 -21.37
C ALA A 136 -18.12 2.45 -19.91
N TRP A 137 -18.73 1.28 -19.67
CA TRP A 137 -18.86 0.70 -18.33
C TRP A 137 -17.49 0.33 -17.75
N ASP A 138 -16.64 -0.38 -18.49
CA ASP A 138 -15.29 -0.77 -18.09
C ASP A 138 -14.41 0.46 -17.75
N ASP A 139 -14.50 1.53 -18.55
CA ASP A 139 -13.77 2.79 -18.30
C ASP A 139 -14.20 3.48 -16.98
N GLU A 140 -15.44 3.27 -16.50
CA GLU A 140 -15.87 3.79 -15.19
C GLU A 140 -15.13 3.13 -14.02
N TRP A 141 -14.60 1.92 -14.22
CA TRP A 141 -13.91 1.16 -13.18
C TRP A 141 -12.72 1.91 -12.60
N GLU A 142 -11.92 2.59 -13.43
CA GLU A 142 -10.76 3.33 -12.93
C GLU A 142 -11.16 4.50 -12.00
N THR A 143 -12.28 5.16 -12.29
CA THR A 143 -12.81 6.21 -11.41
C THR A 143 -13.30 5.61 -10.10
N LEU A 144 -13.97 4.46 -10.17
CA LEU A 144 -14.45 3.75 -8.99
C LEU A 144 -13.30 3.23 -8.13
N ARG A 145 -12.29 2.59 -8.74
CA ARG A 145 -11.08 2.09 -8.08
C ARG A 145 -10.37 3.19 -7.32
N ARG A 146 -10.17 4.35 -7.94
CA ARG A 146 -9.59 5.55 -7.30
C ARG A 146 -10.38 6.01 -6.08
N ARG A 147 -11.71 5.97 -6.15
CA ARG A 147 -12.58 6.28 -5.01
C ARG A 147 -12.47 5.24 -3.90
N MET A 148 -12.34 3.95 -4.24
CA MET A 148 -12.21 2.86 -3.27
C MET A 148 -10.89 2.89 -2.49
N THR A 149 -9.82 3.41 -3.11
CA THR A 149 -8.46 3.52 -2.52
C THR A 149 -8.14 4.92 -1.97
N ALA A 150 -9.01 5.92 -2.17
CA ALA A 150 -8.87 7.27 -1.63
C ALA A 150 -8.62 7.27 -0.11
N GLY A 151 -7.82 8.22 0.39
CA GLY A 151 -7.41 8.25 1.80
C GLY A 151 -6.38 7.19 2.19
N SER A 152 -5.81 6.46 1.23
CA SER A 152 -4.73 5.48 1.44
C SER A 152 -3.61 5.62 0.42
N VAL A 153 -2.44 5.07 0.74
CA VAL A 153 -1.24 5.13 -0.10
C VAL A 153 -0.63 3.74 -0.25
N GLN A 154 -0.25 3.38 -1.48
CA GLN A 154 0.47 2.14 -1.76
C GLN A 154 1.88 2.21 -1.14
N ILE A 155 2.21 1.32 -0.20
CA ILE A 155 3.50 1.37 0.52
C ILE A 155 4.45 0.25 0.12
N GLY A 156 4.02 -0.76 -0.63
CA GLY A 156 4.87 -1.84 -1.11
C GLY A 156 4.13 -2.82 -2.02
N GLU A 157 4.89 -3.70 -2.66
CA GLU A 157 4.36 -4.73 -3.56
C GLU A 157 4.49 -6.12 -2.94
N GLN A 158 3.42 -6.91 -3.08
CA GLN A 158 3.39 -8.30 -2.67
C GLN A 158 3.76 -9.25 -3.84
N GLY A 159 3.55 -8.79 -5.07
CA GLY A 159 3.70 -9.57 -6.30
C GLY A 159 2.36 -9.97 -6.91
N CYS A 160 2.38 -10.52 -8.12
CA CYS A 160 1.16 -10.96 -8.84
C CYS A 160 0.06 -9.88 -8.97
N GLY A 161 0.44 -8.60 -8.98
CA GLY A 161 -0.51 -7.48 -9.03
C GLY A 161 -1.05 -7.02 -7.67
N TYR A 162 -0.71 -7.70 -6.57
CA TYR A 162 -1.13 -7.32 -5.22
C TYR A 162 -0.16 -6.32 -4.59
N SER A 163 -0.73 -5.36 -3.86
CA SER A 163 0.01 -4.31 -3.19
C SER A 163 -0.45 -4.16 -1.74
N SER A 164 0.41 -3.60 -0.90
CA SER A 164 0.06 -3.22 0.46
C SER A 164 -0.21 -1.72 0.50
N TRP A 165 -1.31 -1.33 1.15
CA TRP A 165 -1.82 0.02 1.24
C TRP A 165 -1.90 0.47 2.69
N LEU A 166 -1.40 1.67 2.99
CA LEU A 166 -1.51 2.31 4.30
C LEU A 166 -2.64 3.34 4.28
N VAL A 167 -3.61 3.19 5.17
CA VAL A 167 -4.67 4.20 5.33
C VAL A 167 -4.11 5.42 6.07
N VAL A 168 -4.22 6.61 5.47
CA VAL A 168 -3.69 7.86 6.02
C VAL A 168 -4.78 8.81 6.53
N SER A 169 -6.02 8.62 6.08
CA SER A 169 -7.18 9.46 6.44
C SER A 169 -8.42 8.64 6.77
N GLY A 170 -9.29 9.21 7.60
CA GLY A 170 -10.55 8.56 8.03
C GLY A 170 -10.42 7.61 9.24
N PRO A 171 -11.49 6.86 9.57
CA PRO A 171 -11.58 6.05 10.80
C PRO A 171 -10.58 4.90 10.88
N HIS A 172 -10.13 4.38 9.74
CA HIS A 172 -9.18 3.27 9.65
C HIS A 172 -7.71 3.73 9.60
N ARG A 173 -7.44 5.02 9.83
CA ARG A 173 -6.11 5.62 9.74
C ARG A 173 -5.05 4.84 10.54
N GLY A 174 -3.97 4.48 9.85
CA GLY A 174 -2.82 3.74 10.37
C GLY A 174 -2.87 2.24 10.13
N SER A 175 -4.02 1.68 9.74
CA SER A 175 -4.15 0.28 9.36
C SER A 175 -3.56 -0.01 7.98
N VAL A 176 -3.18 -1.27 7.76
CA VAL A 176 -2.61 -1.76 6.50
C VAL A 176 -3.59 -2.70 5.83
N TRP A 177 -3.75 -2.53 4.52
CA TRP A 177 -4.71 -3.23 3.67
C TRP A 177 -4.01 -3.82 2.45
N GLU A 178 -4.66 -4.77 1.79
CA GLU A 178 -4.32 -5.22 0.45
C GLU A 178 -5.41 -4.78 -0.53
N ASP A 179 -5.04 -4.55 -1.78
CA ASP A 179 -6.01 -4.43 -2.88
C ASP A 179 -6.21 -5.79 -3.56
N GLY A 180 -7.42 -6.32 -3.47
CA GLY A 180 -7.79 -7.60 -4.09
C GLY A 180 -8.18 -7.52 -5.56
N PHE A 181 -8.08 -6.34 -6.20
CA PHE A 181 -8.72 -6.08 -7.50
C PHE A 181 -8.22 -7.00 -8.61
N ALA A 182 -6.96 -7.45 -8.54
CA ALA A 182 -6.39 -8.40 -9.50
C ALA A 182 -7.02 -9.81 -9.44
N ALA A 183 -7.83 -10.10 -8.42
CA ALA A 183 -8.56 -11.36 -8.24
C ALA A 183 -10.06 -11.11 -7.98
N ASP A 184 -10.62 -10.06 -8.58
CA ASP A 184 -12.03 -9.68 -8.46
C ASP A 184 -12.50 -9.53 -7.00
N ALA A 185 -11.58 -9.12 -6.13
CA ALA A 185 -11.83 -8.84 -4.73
C ALA A 185 -11.64 -7.35 -4.43
N LEU A 186 -12.31 -6.87 -3.39
CA LEU A 186 -12.14 -5.51 -2.90
C LEU A 186 -10.95 -5.43 -1.93
N MET A 187 -10.75 -4.25 -1.34
CA MET A 187 -9.70 -4.08 -0.33
C MET A 187 -10.03 -4.87 0.95
N SER A 188 -9.04 -5.58 1.47
CA SER A 188 -9.12 -6.35 2.72
C SER A 188 -8.08 -5.87 3.72
N GLN A 189 -8.38 -5.94 5.04
CA GLN A 189 -7.45 -5.46 6.07
C GLN A 189 -6.42 -6.53 6.41
N LEU A 190 -5.13 -6.21 6.24
CA LEU A 190 -4.00 -7.06 6.61
C LEU A 190 -3.63 -6.92 8.09
N ALA A 191 -3.70 -5.70 8.63
CA ALA A 191 -3.36 -5.42 10.02
C ALA A 191 -4.06 -4.16 10.55
N PRO A 192 -4.36 -4.10 11.86
CA PRO A 192 -4.98 -2.94 12.47
C PRO A 192 -4.06 -1.72 12.51
N ASP A 193 -2.74 -1.92 12.45
CA ASP A 193 -1.75 -0.85 12.43
C ASP A 193 -0.45 -1.27 11.69
N PHE A 194 0.27 -0.27 11.17
CA PHE A 194 1.53 -0.47 10.45
C PHE A 194 2.60 -1.21 11.26
N ARG A 195 2.67 -1.00 12.57
CA ARG A 195 3.71 -1.59 13.41
C ARG A 195 3.53 -3.09 13.59
N THR A 196 2.32 -3.52 13.89
CA THR A 196 1.96 -4.94 13.95
C THR A 196 2.34 -5.62 12.63
N TRP A 197 1.91 -5.05 11.50
CA TRP A 197 2.21 -5.59 10.18
C TRP A 197 3.72 -5.74 9.91
N TYR A 198 4.51 -4.70 10.17
CA TYR A 198 5.95 -4.73 9.90
C TYR A 198 6.71 -5.68 10.85
N LEU A 199 6.37 -5.67 12.14
CA LEU A 199 7.03 -6.53 13.13
C LEU A 199 6.70 -8.01 12.93
N ASP A 200 5.48 -8.33 12.50
CA ASP A 200 5.08 -9.70 12.18
C ASP A 200 5.89 -10.24 11.00
N TRP A 201 6.11 -9.43 9.96
CA TRP A 201 7.03 -9.79 8.89
C TRP A 201 8.46 -9.99 9.39
N LEU A 202 8.99 -9.06 10.19
CA LEU A 202 10.36 -9.16 10.69
C LEU A 202 10.56 -10.44 11.50
N ALA A 203 9.58 -10.82 12.34
CA ALA A 203 9.61 -12.07 13.09
C ALA A 203 9.63 -13.30 12.18
N ARG A 204 8.80 -13.33 11.12
CA ARG A 204 8.82 -14.41 10.11
C ARG A 204 10.15 -14.47 9.37
N ALA A 205 10.66 -13.34 8.90
CA ALA A 205 11.92 -13.24 8.18
C ALA A 205 13.12 -13.69 9.04
N GLU A 206 13.12 -13.41 10.34
CA GLU A 206 14.12 -13.90 11.30
C GLU A 206 14.09 -15.43 11.43
N VAL A 207 12.89 -16.03 11.45
CA VAL A 207 12.73 -17.50 11.48
C VAL A 207 13.21 -18.13 10.18
N GLU A 208 12.76 -17.62 9.03
CA GLU A 208 13.13 -18.12 7.70
C GLU A 208 14.64 -18.03 7.46
N SER A 209 15.28 -16.93 7.86
CA SER A 209 16.72 -16.72 7.70
C SER A 209 17.59 -17.70 8.48
N ARG A 210 17.09 -18.21 9.62
CA ARG A 210 17.75 -19.22 10.46
C ARG A 210 17.68 -20.62 9.88
N GLY A 211 16.75 -20.89 8.95
CA GLY A 211 16.53 -22.18 8.33
C GLY A 211 15.88 -23.21 9.27
N ARG A 212 15.02 -24.09 8.72
CA ARG A 212 14.75 -25.39 9.35
C ARG A 212 16.07 -26.17 9.30
N ARG A 213 16.56 -26.60 10.46
CA ARG A 213 17.70 -27.53 10.55
C ARG A 213 17.41 -28.81 9.80
#